data_AF-A0A351Z5P6-F1
#
_entry.id   AF-A0A351Z5P6-F1
#
_cell.length_a   1.000
_cell.length_b   1.000
_cell.length_c   1.000
_cell.angle_alpha   90.00
_cell.angle_beta   90.00
_cell.angle_gamma   90.00
#
_symmetry.space_group_name_H-M   'P 1'
#
loop_
_entity.id
_entity.type
_entity.pdbx_description
1 polymer ?
#
loop_
_entity_poly.entity_id
_entity_poly.type
_entity_poly.pdbx_seq_one_letter_code
_entity_poly.pdbx_strand_id
1 'polypeptide(L)'
;MKKYVALSLALFFLLTTNGMAADHCLRAGKWLPKGMDDLRRGAYDEALAALDKALAGAPRCAEAYYGRGVALDKTGKHDRAIEEYSLAIREDPSDAAAYYRRGLAYGRKGHFDRETENYSKATALAPDIERSARGMEKWEDREIGEFTRTIAEDPNAAWAYYSRGIALRLKGQAERAAEDFRKALSLDPKHVWAMYHLGAALRTLGRPDQAVEEYNRALTIDAGFAWAAYNRGLIRGRQGQYAAAIEDFDKALEADANYAWAYYDRGFAYLKQKRYTLAIADFTKAAAIAPAFPPVFYWRATAYFGVGQKERCREDMQKAARLGSPAAGKWLADRRP
;
A
#
# COMPACT_ATOMS: atom_id res chain seq x y z
N MET A 1 58.75 22.26 25.44
CA MET A 1 58.94 22.37 26.90
C MET A 1 57.71 23.02 27.49
N LYS A 2 57.02 22.34 28.44
CA LYS A 2 56.26 22.86 29.62
C LYS A 2 55.21 23.97 29.34
N LYS A 3 53.94 23.93 29.75
CA LYS A 3 53.22 23.20 30.82
C LYS A 3 51.70 23.46 30.66
N TYR A 4 50.92 22.50 31.18
CA TYR A 4 49.49 22.52 31.47
C TYR A 4 49.07 23.55 32.55
N VAL A 5 47.73 23.63 32.76
CA VAL A 5 46.95 24.09 33.95
C VAL A 5 46.39 25.51 33.77
N ALA A 6 45.11 25.86 33.97
CA ALA A 6 43.82 25.21 34.29
C ALA A 6 42.76 26.36 34.15
N LEU A 7 41.63 26.17 33.46
CA LEU A 7 40.33 25.68 33.96
C LEU A 7 39.41 26.77 34.58
N SER A 8 38.13 26.66 34.21
CA SER A 8 36.92 27.42 34.62
C SER A 8 36.69 28.74 33.84
N LEU A 9 35.52 29.04 33.27
CA LEU A 9 34.11 28.64 33.49
C LEU A 9 33.44 28.42 32.10
N ALA A 10 32.77 27.30 31.84
CA ALA A 10 31.34 27.06 32.08
C ALA A 10 30.40 28.09 31.38
N LEU A 11 29.44 27.54 30.62
CA LEU A 11 28.25 28.16 30.01
C LEU A 11 28.38 28.77 28.60
N PHE A 12 28.48 27.89 27.59
CA PHE A 12 27.63 28.04 26.40
C PHE A 12 27.03 26.67 26.08
N PHE A 13 25.81 26.48 26.56
CA PHE A 13 24.99 25.27 26.43
C PHE A 13 24.09 25.43 25.19
N LEU A 14 23.85 24.31 24.49
CA LEU A 14 22.76 23.99 23.55
C LEU A 14 22.98 24.17 22.04
N LEU A 15 22.60 23.10 21.32
CA LEU A 15 22.63 22.83 19.87
C LEU A 15 24.02 22.33 19.40
N THR A 16 24.38 21.06 19.57
CA THR A 16 23.78 19.94 18.85
C THR A 16 23.83 18.65 19.68
N THR A 17 22.70 18.27 20.29
CA THR A 17 22.45 16.85 20.59
C THR A 17 22.15 16.13 19.28
N ASN A 18 23.17 15.94 18.46
CA ASN A 18 23.16 14.99 17.35
C ASN A 18 24.52 14.28 17.24
N GLY A 19 25.27 14.24 18.35
CA GLY A 19 26.34 13.28 18.54
C GLY A 19 25.75 11.98 19.06
N MET A 20 26.04 10.87 18.37
CA MET A 20 25.78 9.47 18.78
C MET A 20 24.44 8.86 18.38
N ALA A 21 24.16 8.75 17.08
CA ALA A 21 23.82 7.43 16.56
C ALA A 21 25.15 6.66 16.46
N ALA A 22 25.64 6.15 17.59
CA ALA A 22 26.73 5.19 17.55
C ALA A 22 26.25 4.04 16.67
N ASP A 23 26.95 3.72 15.58
CA ASP A 23 26.67 2.58 14.73
C ASP A 23 26.34 1.37 15.63
N HIS A 24 25.05 1.02 15.70
CA HIS A 24 24.55 0.03 16.66
C HIS A 24 25.14 -1.36 16.38
N CYS A 25 25.83 -1.51 15.24
CA CYS A 25 26.54 -2.70 14.80
C CYS A 25 28.05 -2.68 15.08
N LEU A 26 28.65 -1.59 15.57
CA LEU A 26 30.11 -1.47 15.74
C LEU A 26 30.71 -2.62 16.58
N ARG A 27 30.02 -3.03 17.63
CA ARG A 27 30.46 -4.11 18.54
C ARG A 27 30.16 -5.52 18.03
N ALA A 28 29.50 -5.66 16.87
CA ALA A 28 29.30 -6.95 16.23
C ALA A 28 30.63 -7.55 15.72
N GLY A 29 31.61 -6.69 15.44
CA GLY A 29 32.96 -7.08 15.04
C GLY A 29 32.97 -8.00 13.81
N LYS A 30 33.89 -8.97 13.79
CA LYS A 30 34.05 -9.91 12.67
C LYS A 30 32.85 -10.83 12.42
N TRP A 31 31.94 -10.94 13.39
CA TRP A 31 30.85 -11.90 13.34
C TRP A 31 29.73 -11.48 12.38
N LEU A 32 29.48 -10.17 12.25
CA LEU A 32 28.48 -9.66 11.32
C LEU A 32 28.87 -9.89 9.85
N PRO A 33 30.06 -9.48 9.36
CA PRO A 33 30.48 -9.79 8.00
C PRO A 33 30.56 -11.30 7.72
N LYS A 34 31.00 -12.10 8.71
CA LYS A 34 31.02 -13.56 8.59
C LYS A 34 29.61 -14.12 8.39
N GLY A 35 28.66 -13.74 9.24
CA GLY A 35 27.27 -14.21 9.13
C GLY A 35 26.63 -13.83 7.80
N MET A 36 26.88 -12.61 7.31
CA MET A 36 26.42 -12.17 6.00
C MET A 36 27.07 -12.93 4.83
N ASP A 37 28.31 -13.36 4.97
CA ASP A 37 29.00 -14.19 3.98
C ASP A 37 28.47 -15.63 3.98
N ASP A 38 28.25 -16.21 5.15
CA ASP A 38 27.63 -17.52 5.32
C ASP A 38 26.20 -17.53 4.71
N LEU A 39 25.42 -16.46 4.89
CA LEU A 39 24.13 -16.27 4.19
C LEU A 39 24.25 -16.30 2.68
N ARG A 40 25.23 -15.57 2.11
CA ARG A 40 25.47 -15.53 0.66
C ARG A 40 25.87 -16.90 0.11
N ARG A 41 26.51 -17.75 0.92
CA ARG A 41 26.87 -19.13 0.58
C ARG A 41 25.77 -20.15 0.85
N GLY A 42 24.64 -19.76 1.44
CA GLY A 42 23.55 -20.66 1.82
C GLY A 42 23.83 -21.51 3.07
N ALA A 43 24.89 -21.19 3.82
CA ALA A 43 25.26 -21.85 5.08
C ALA A 43 24.43 -21.25 6.23
N TYR A 44 23.14 -21.59 6.28
CA TYR A 44 22.17 -20.89 7.12
C TYR A 44 22.37 -21.12 8.62
N ASP A 45 22.77 -22.31 9.05
CA ASP A 45 23.01 -22.60 10.46
C ASP A 45 24.29 -21.90 10.96
N GLU A 46 25.34 -21.87 10.14
CA GLU A 46 26.57 -21.14 10.41
C GLU A 46 26.32 -19.62 10.44
N ALA A 47 25.50 -19.12 9.52
CA ALA A 47 25.07 -17.74 9.51
C ALA A 47 24.35 -17.37 10.81
N LEU A 48 23.38 -18.17 11.26
CA LEU A 48 22.69 -17.94 12.52
C LEU A 48 23.66 -17.91 13.70
N ALA A 49 24.58 -18.88 13.80
CA ALA A 49 25.56 -18.95 14.87
C ALA A 49 26.52 -17.74 14.88
N ALA A 50 26.91 -17.24 13.70
CA ALA A 50 27.73 -16.04 13.59
C ALA A 50 26.93 -14.78 13.97
N LEU A 51 25.68 -14.66 13.52
CA LEU A 51 24.84 -13.51 13.81
C LEU A 51 24.39 -13.46 15.29
N ASP A 52 24.23 -14.60 15.95
CA ASP A 52 23.99 -14.66 17.40
C ASP A 52 25.21 -14.08 18.17
N LYS A 53 26.43 -14.39 17.74
CA LYS A 53 27.66 -13.79 18.32
C LYS A 53 27.78 -12.30 18.03
N ALA A 54 27.34 -11.87 16.84
CA ALA A 54 27.26 -10.45 16.50
C ALA A 54 26.31 -9.71 17.45
N LEU A 55 25.10 -10.25 17.67
CA LEU A 55 24.11 -9.66 18.56
C LEU A 55 24.50 -9.72 20.04
N ALA A 56 25.27 -10.72 20.46
CA ALA A 56 25.82 -10.76 21.83
C ALA A 56 26.75 -9.56 22.11
N GLY A 57 27.53 -9.12 21.12
CA GLY A 57 28.37 -7.92 21.21
C GLY A 57 27.60 -6.62 20.93
N ALA A 58 26.59 -6.69 20.07
CA ALA A 58 25.81 -5.56 19.58
C ALA A 58 24.29 -5.87 19.55
N PRO A 59 23.58 -5.84 20.69
CA PRO A 59 22.18 -6.29 20.79
C PRO A 59 21.16 -5.43 20.05
N ARG A 60 21.58 -4.30 19.48
CA ARG A 60 20.74 -3.35 18.74
C ARG A 60 21.13 -3.25 17.27
N CYS A 61 21.93 -4.19 16.78
CA CYS A 61 22.38 -4.19 15.40
C CYS A 61 21.24 -4.62 14.45
N ALA A 62 20.60 -3.65 13.80
CA ALA A 62 19.52 -3.89 12.83
C ALA A 62 19.94 -4.86 11.72
N GLU A 63 21.15 -4.69 11.19
CA GLU A 63 21.70 -5.51 10.11
C GLU A 63 21.83 -7.00 10.54
N ALA A 64 22.23 -7.26 11.79
CA ALA A 64 22.34 -8.63 12.30
C ALA A 64 20.95 -9.29 12.46
N TYR A 65 19.96 -8.54 12.96
CA TYR A 65 18.56 -9.01 13.01
C TYR A 65 18.01 -9.31 11.62
N TYR A 66 18.23 -8.43 10.64
CA TYR A 66 17.85 -8.65 9.25
C TYR A 66 18.47 -9.93 8.69
N GLY A 67 19.77 -10.14 8.92
CA GLY A 67 20.47 -11.36 8.50
C GLY A 67 19.87 -12.64 9.11
N ARG A 68 19.53 -12.62 10.41
CA ARG A 68 18.88 -13.78 11.07
C ARG A 68 17.52 -14.05 10.47
N GLY A 69 16.73 -13.00 10.24
CA GLY A 69 15.46 -13.09 9.53
C GLY A 69 15.60 -13.80 8.19
N VAL A 70 16.61 -13.45 7.38
CA VAL A 70 16.91 -14.11 6.09
C VAL A 70 17.24 -15.59 6.24
N ALA A 71 18.12 -15.97 7.17
CA ALA A 71 18.46 -17.38 7.40
C ALA A 71 17.25 -18.20 7.86
N LEU A 72 16.46 -17.66 8.79
CA LEU A 72 15.26 -18.32 9.30
C LEU A 72 14.21 -18.51 8.20
N ASP A 73 13.98 -17.47 7.40
CA ASP A 73 13.03 -17.50 6.30
C ASP A 73 13.42 -18.53 5.23
N LYS A 74 14.71 -18.59 4.88
CA LYS A 74 15.25 -19.59 3.94
C LYS A 74 15.23 -21.02 4.47
N THR A 75 15.17 -21.20 5.78
CA THR A 75 15.01 -22.51 6.42
C THR A 75 13.55 -22.83 6.80
N GLY A 76 12.58 -22.08 6.25
CA GLY A 76 11.14 -22.31 6.43
C GLY A 76 10.58 -21.84 7.77
N LYS A 77 11.39 -21.21 8.63
CA LYS A 77 11.00 -20.72 9.97
C LYS A 77 10.38 -19.31 9.87
N HIS A 78 9.33 -19.17 9.06
CA HIS A 78 8.77 -17.86 8.68
C HIS A 78 8.27 -17.02 9.86
N ASP A 79 7.63 -17.62 10.87
CA ASP A 79 7.16 -16.87 12.05
C ASP A 79 8.32 -16.21 12.80
N ARG A 80 9.41 -16.96 13.02
CA ARG A 80 10.62 -16.43 13.65
C ARG A 80 11.30 -15.39 12.75
N ALA A 81 11.28 -15.59 11.43
CA ALA A 81 11.81 -14.60 10.51
C ALA A 81 11.05 -13.26 10.60
N ILE A 82 9.72 -13.29 10.70
CA ILE A 82 8.88 -12.09 10.87
C ILE A 82 9.25 -11.33 12.16
N GLU A 83 9.50 -12.05 13.25
CA GLU A 83 9.96 -11.47 14.52
C GLU A 83 11.31 -10.76 14.35
N GLU A 84 12.29 -11.44 13.76
CA GLU A 84 13.63 -10.87 13.53
C GLU A 84 13.60 -9.66 12.58
N TYR A 85 12.81 -9.70 11.51
CA TYR A 85 12.62 -8.52 10.65
C TYR A 85 11.93 -7.38 11.39
N SER A 86 11.02 -7.69 12.32
CA SER A 86 10.38 -6.66 13.14
C SER A 86 11.35 -6.03 14.15
N LEU A 87 12.34 -6.79 14.64
CA LEU A 87 13.45 -6.26 15.44
C LEU A 87 14.38 -5.40 14.58
N ALA A 88 14.72 -5.84 13.37
CA ALA A 88 15.50 -5.04 12.43
C ALA A 88 14.84 -3.68 12.15
N ILE A 89 13.54 -3.68 11.83
CA ILE A 89 12.74 -2.47 11.57
C ILE A 89 12.61 -1.59 12.82
N ARG A 90 12.60 -2.17 14.02
CA ARG A 90 12.56 -1.40 15.26
C ARG A 90 13.85 -0.60 15.46
N GLU A 91 14.99 -1.22 15.18
CA GLU A 91 16.30 -0.58 15.34
C GLU A 91 16.62 0.36 14.17
N ASP A 92 16.19 0.02 12.95
CA ASP A 92 16.23 0.89 11.77
C ASP A 92 14.85 0.96 11.08
N PRO A 93 14.00 1.95 11.45
CA PRO A 93 12.70 2.13 10.81
C PRO A 93 12.74 2.55 9.34
N SER A 94 13.93 2.86 8.80
CA SER A 94 14.14 3.23 7.40
C SER A 94 14.59 2.07 6.51
N ASP A 95 14.79 0.87 7.08
CA ASP A 95 15.22 -0.31 6.33
C ASP A 95 14.10 -0.88 5.45
N ALA A 96 14.03 -0.36 4.21
CA ALA A 96 13.09 -0.81 3.20
C ALA A 96 13.22 -2.32 2.89
N ALA A 97 14.42 -2.89 2.97
CA ALA A 97 14.65 -4.30 2.68
C ALA A 97 14.05 -5.21 3.78
N ALA A 98 14.12 -4.80 5.05
CA ALA A 98 13.49 -5.52 6.14
C ALA A 98 11.95 -5.50 6.03
N TYR A 99 11.35 -4.35 5.67
CA TYR A 99 9.91 -4.29 5.38
C TYR A 99 9.54 -5.25 4.25
N TYR A 100 10.26 -5.18 3.13
CA TYR A 100 10.03 -6.04 1.97
C TYR A 100 10.09 -7.54 2.33
N ARG A 101 11.16 -7.98 3.01
CA ARG A 101 11.31 -9.40 3.38
C ARG A 101 10.31 -9.87 4.42
N ARG A 102 9.91 -8.99 5.35
CA ARG A 102 8.82 -9.28 6.27
C ARG A 102 7.49 -9.44 5.53
N GLY A 103 7.25 -8.61 4.51
CA GLY A 103 6.10 -8.73 3.61
C GLY A 103 6.05 -10.11 2.93
N LEU A 104 7.16 -10.55 2.34
CA LEU A 104 7.28 -11.89 1.74
C LEU A 104 6.98 -13.01 2.75
N ALA A 105 7.52 -12.92 3.96
CA ALA A 105 7.28 -13.90 5.01
C ALA A 105 5.79 -13.93 5.44
N TYR A 106 5.12 -12.77 5.52
CA TYR A 106 3.68 -12.70 5.73
C TYR A 106 2.90 -13.32 4.56
N GLY A 107 3.30 -13.07 3.31
CA GLY A 107 2.70 -13.67 2.11
C GLY A 107 2.78 -15.20 2.13
N ARG A 108 3.95 -15.76 2.47
CA ARG A 108 4.14 -17.21 2.69
C ARG A 108 3.23 -17.81 3.76
N LYS A 109 2.87 -17.01 4.77
CA LYS A 109 1.95 -17.38 5.85
C LYS A 109 0.48 -17.16 5.49
N GLY A 110 0.17 -16.61 4.31
CA GLY A 110 -1.20 -16.25 3.89
C GLY A 110 -1.72 -14.95 4.51
N HIS A 111 -0.86 -14.16 5.17
CA HIS A 111 -1.23 -12.87 5.76
C HIS A 111 -1.10 -11.74 4.74
N PHE A 112 -1.92 -11.77 3.69
CA PHE A 112 -1.82 -10.87 2.53
C PHE A 112 -2.08 -9.39 2.85
N ASP A 113 -2.89 -9.09 3.88
CA ASP A 113 -3.05 -7.72 4.39
C ASP A 113 -1.72 -7.15 4.87
N ARG A 114 -1.00 -7.95 5.68
CA ARG A 114 0.30 -7.61 6.25
C ARG A 114 1.37 -7.57 5.17
N GLU A 115 1.32 -8.46 4.17
CA GLU A 115 2.20 -8.40 3.01
C GLU A 115 2.07 -7.06 2.29
N THR A 116 0.84 -6.67 1.95
CA THR A 116 0.53 -5.43 1.22
C THR A 116 0.95 -4.18 1.99
N GLU A 117 0.71 -4.16 3.31
CA GLU A 117 1.16 -3.08 4.20
C GLU A 117 2.68 -2.93 4.18
N ASN A 118 3.41 -4.05 4.29
CA ASN A 118 4.87 -4.05 4.32
C ASN A 118 5.49 -3.64 2.98
N TYR A 119 4.94 -4.09 1.85
CA TYR A 119 5.40 -3.61 0.54
C TYR A 119 5.16 -2.12 0.37
N SER A 120 3.97 -1.62 0.76
CA SER A 120 3.68 -0.19 0.70
C SER A 120 4.69 0.65 1.52
N LYS A 121 5.11 0.15 2.69
CA LYS A 121 6.15 0.79 3.50
C LYS A 121 7.54 0.70 2.88
N ALA A 122 7.92 -0.46 2.35
CA ALA A 122 9.20 -0.66 1.69
C ALA A 122 9.36 0.30 0.50
N THR A 123 8.32 0.42 -0.33
CA THR A 123 8.25 1.34 -1.47
C THR A 123 8.41 2.80 -1.01
N ALA A 124 7.63 3.24 -0.02
CA ALA A 124 7.70 4.61 0.48
C ALA A 124 9.09 5.02 1.06
N LEU A 125 9.86 4.06 1.58
CA LEU A 125 11.18 4.29 2.19
C LEU A 125 12.35 4.24 1.19
N ALA A 126 12.16 3.71 -0.02
CA ALA A 126 13.17 3.67 -1.07
C ALA A 126 12.83 4.57 -2.27
N PRO A 127 12.51 5.87 -2.06
CA PRO A 127 12.01 6.75 -3.11
C PRO A 127 13.05 7.05 -4.20
N ASP A 128 14.34 6.80 -3.98
CA ASP A 128 15.38 7.07 -5.00
C ASP A 128 15.50 5.94 -6.03
N ILE A 129 15.12 4.72 -5.66
CA ILE A 129 14.88 3.64 -6.64
C ILE A 129 13.57 3.93 -7.38
N GLU A 130 12.59 4.56 -6.74
CA GLU A 130 11.25 4.74 -7.30
C GLU A 130 11.03 6.05 -8.08
N ARG A 131 11.71 7.16 -7.75
CA ARG A 131 11.48 8.50 -8.34
C ARG A 131 11.86 8.59 -9.80
N SER A 132 12.68 7.66 -10.28
CA SER A 132 12.89 7.49 -11.72
C SER A 132 11.98 6.37 -12.20
N ALA A 133 11.18 6.63 -13.24
CA ALA A 133 10.43 5.58 -13.94
C ALA A 133 11.33 4.36 -14.27
N ARG A 134 12.62 4.60 -14.56
CA ARG A 134 13.63 3.56 -14.79
C ARG A 134 13.93 2.70 -13.57
N GLY A 135 13.92 3.26 -12.37
CA GLY A 135 14.21 2.51 -11.16
C GLY A 135 12.98 1.75 -10.63
N MET A 136 11.76 2.28 -10.82
CA MET A 136 10.51 1.55 -10.61
C MET A 136 10.43 0.34 -11.56
N GLU A 137 10.71 0.55 -12.86
CA GLU A 137 10.77 -0.53 -13.84
C GLU A 137 11.81 -1.61 -13.47
N LYS A 138 13.00 -1.21 -13.01
CA LYS A 138 14.04 -2.14 -12.56
C LYS A 138 13.64 -2.93 -11.31
N TRP A 139 12.89 -2.30 -10.40
CA TRP A 139 12.36 -2.97 -9.22
C TRP A 139 11.31 -4.00 -9.62
N GLU A 140 10.32 -3.62 -10.44
CA GLU A 140 9.29 -4.54 -10.95
C GLU A 140 9.89 -5.74 -11.68
N ASP A 141 10.91 -5.53 -12.53
CA ASP A 141 11.59 -6.63 -13.23
C ASP A 141 12.32 -7.57 -12.29
N ARG A 142 12.94 -7.02 -11.24
CA ARG A 142 13.58 -7.83 -10.21
C ARG A 142 12.56 -8.67 -9.46
N GLU A 143 11.45 -8.07 -9.01
CA GLU A 143 10.37 -8.75 -8.30
C GLU A 143 9.77 -9.89 -9.14
N ILE A 144 9.40 -9.60 -10.39
CA ILE A 144 8.88 -10.59 -11.32
C ILE A 144 9.90 -11.73 -11.50
N GLY A 145 11.19 -11.41 -11.62
CA GLY A 145 12.26 -12.39 -11.74
C GLY A 145 12.44 -13.25 -10.48
N GLU A 146 12.36 -12.67 -9.29
CA GLU A 146 12.46 -13.40 -8.01
C GLU A 146 11.29 -14.38 -7.85
N PHE A 147 10.04 -13.93 -8.01
CA PHE A 147 8.89 -14.82 -7.92
C PHE A 147 8.85 -15.87 -9.03
N THR A 148 9.37 -15.57 -10.21
CA THR A 148 9.49 -16.57 -11.29
C THR A 148 10.43 -17.71 -10.89
N ARG A 149 11.55 -17.41 -10.22
CA ARG A 149 12.43 -18.46 -9.69
C ARG A 149 11.74 -19.26 -8.59
N THR A 150 11.05 -18.59 -7.68
CA THR A 150 10.28 -19.27 -6.61
C THR A 150 9.23 -20.22 -7.18
N ILE A 151 8.50 -19.81 -8.22
CA ILE A 151 7.51 -20.66 -8.90
C ILE A 151 8.17 -21.85 -9.61
N ALA A 152 9.38 -21.68 -10.14
CA ALA A 152 10.13 -22.77 -10.75
C ALA A 152 10.63 -23.79 -9.71
N GLU A 153 10.99 -23.33 -8.51
CA GLU A 153 11.40 -24.17 -7.37
C GLU A 153 10.19 -24.88 -6.73
N ASP A 154 9.09 -24.16 -6.53
CA ASP A 154 7.82 -24.67 -5.98
C ASP A 154 6.62 -24.18 -6.82
N PRO A 155 6.16 -25.00 -7.80
CA PRO A 155 4.99 -24.68 -8.63
C PRO A 155 3.65 -24.66 -7.88
N ASN A 156 3.62 -25.02 -6.60
CA ASN A 156 2.42 -25.00 -5.77
C ASN A 156 2.42 -23.82 -4.77
N ALA A 157 3.41 -22.94 -4.83
CA ALA A 157 3.48 -21.72 -4.04
C ALA A 157 2.43 -20.68 -4.48
N ALA A 158 1.18 -20.81 -4.00
CA ALA A 158 0.07 -19.91 -4.33
C ALA A 158 0.41 -18.42 -4.11
N TRP A 159 1.10 -18.13 -2.99
CA TRP A 159 1.55 -16.78 -2.64
C TRP A 159 2.51 -16.21 -3.70
N ALA A 160 3.41 -17.02 -4.29
CA ALA A 160 4.38 -16.54 -5.27
C ALA A 160 3.71 -16.13 -6.58
N TYR A 161 2.68 -16.87 -7.01
CA TYR A 161 1.84 -16.45 -8.13
C TYR A 161 1.09 -15.17 -7.80
N TYR A 162 0.49 -15.07 -6.61
CA TYR A 162 -0.20 -13.85 -6.18
C TYR A 162 0.75 -12.63 -6.20
N SER A 163 1.90 -12.70 -5.55
CA SER A 163 2.85 -11.59 -5.46
C SER A 163 3.42 -11.22 -6.85
N ARG A 164 3.70 -12.21 -7.72
CA ARG A 164 4.09 -11.94 -9.11
C ARG A 164 2.98 -11.25 -9.91
N GLY A 165 1.72 -11.68 -9.71
CA GLY A 165 0.55 -11.05 -10.32
C GLY A 165 0.41 -9.58 -9.92
N ILE A 166 0.69 -9.23 -8.66
CA ILE A 166 0.71 -7.83 -8.21
C ILE A 166 1.77 -7.02 -8.95
N ALA A 167 3.00 -7.52 -9.01
CA ALA A 167 4.11 -6.85 -9.71
C ALA A 167 3.81 -6.67 -11.21
N LEU A 168 3.28 -7.70 -11.87
CA LEU A 168 2.86 -7.63 -13.27
C LEU A 168 1.76 -6.60 -13.51
N ARG A 169 0.78 -6.50 -12.60
CA ARG A 169 -0.30 -5.52 -12.71
C ARG A 169 0.21 -4.08 -12.56
N LEU A 170 1.18 -3.85 -11.67
CA LEU A 170 1.83 -2.54 -11.52
C LEU A 170 2.60 -2.15 -12.78
N LYS A 171 3.28 -3.11 -13.40
CA LYS A 171 3.94 -2.97 -14.72
C LYS A 171 2.96 -2.80 -15.90
N GLY A 172 1.65 -2.81 -15.65
CA GLY A 172 0.61 -2.69 -16.68
C GLY A 172 0.36 -3.96 -17.49
N GLN A 173 0.95 -5.10 -17.11
CA GLN A 173 0.80 -6.40 -17.79
C GLN A 173 -0.42 -7.15 -17.24
N ALA A 174 -1.60 -6.60 -17.47
CA ALA A 174 -2.85 -7.05 -16.85
C ALA A 174 -3.24 -8.49 -17.22
N GLU A 175 -2.98 -8.95 -18.45
CA GLU A 175 -3.25 -10.32 -18.88
C GLU A 175 -2.42 -11.34 -18.08
N ARG A 176 -1.10 -11.13 -18.02
CA ARG A 176 -0.19 -12.01 -17.27
C ARG A 176 -0.51 -11.99 -15.78
N ALA A 177 -0.85 -10.82 -15.24
CA ALA A 177 -1.30 -10.70 -13.86
C ALA A 177 -2.58 -11.53 -13.60
N ALA A 178 -3.56 -11.48 -14.50
CA ALA A 178 -4.79 -12.26 -14.38
C ALA A 178 -4.54 -13.77 -14.48
N GLU A 179 -3.58 -14.23 -15.29
CA GLU A 179 -3.15 -15.63 -15.34
C GLU A 179 -2.57 -16.07 -13.99
N ASP A 180 -1.66 -15.27 -13.43
CA ASP A 180 -1.04 -15.54 -12.14
C ASP A 180 -2.06 -15.55 -11.00
N PHE A 181 -3.00 -14.60 -10.94
CA PHE A 181 -4.04 -14.62 -9.93
C PHE A 181 -4.97 -15.84 -10.06
N ARG A 182 -5.31 -16.26 -11.29
CA ARG A 182 -6.08 -17.50 -11.49
C ARG A 182 -5.31 -18.72 -11.01
N LYS A 183 -4.00 -18.78 -11.28
CA LYS A 183 -3.16 -19.88 -10.79
C LYS A 183 -3.08 -19.87 -9.26
N ALA A 184 -2.88 -18.72 -8.63
CA ALA A 184 -2.96 -18.56 -7.18
C ALA A 184 -4.31 -19.06 -6.64
N LEU A 185 -5.44 -18.67 -7.25
CA LEU A 185 -6.79 -19.09 -6.84
C LEU A 185 -7.10 -20.57 -7.08
N SER A 186 -6.42 -21.23 -8.03
CA SER A 186 -6.55 -22.68 -8.20
C SER A 186 -5.81 -23.47 -7.12
N LEU A 187 -4.78 -22.86 -6.51
CA LEU A 187 -4.01 -23.44 -5.41
C LEU A 187 -4.61 -23.08 -4.05
N ASP A 188 -5.10 -21.85 -3.89
CA ASP A 188 -5.84 -21.35 -2.73
C ASP A 188 -7.18 -20.69 -3.16
N PRO A 189 -8.26 -21.49 -3.25
CA PRO A 189 -9.56 -20.99 -3.67
C PRO A 189 -10.23 -20.00 -2.73
N LYS A 190 -9.70 -19.80 -1.50
CA LYS A 190 -10.28 -18.89 -0.50
C LYS A 190 -9.53 -17.56 -0.38
N HIS A 191 -8.54 -17.33 -1.24
CA HIS A 191 -7.72 -16.13 -1.21
C HIS A 191 -8.47 -14.87 -1.69
N VAL A 192 -9.10 -14.16 -0.74
CA VAL A 192 -9.93 -12.95 -1.00
C VAL A 192 -9.18 -11.87 -1.78
N TRP A 193 -7.93 -11.58 -1.39
CA TRP A 193 -7.10 -10.60 -2.08
C TRP A 193 -6.76 -10.97 -3.53
N ALA A 194 -6.52 -12.25 -3.83
CA ALA A 194 -6.28 -12.70 -5.21
C ALA A 194 -7.55 -12.57 -6.07
N MET A 195 -8.74 -12.84 -5.52
CA MET A 195 -10.01 -12.58 -6.21
C MET A 195 -10.18 -11.10 -6.53
N TYR A 196 -9.91 -10.23 -5.55
CA TYR A 196 -9.96 -8.78 -5.74
C TYR A 196 -9.00 -8.30 -6.82
N HIS A 197 -7.74 -8.73 -6.76
CA HIS A 197 -6.74 -8.30 -7.73
C HIS A 197 -6.97 -8.90 -9.13
N LEU A 198 -7.53 -10.11 -9.22
CA LEU A 198 -8.03 -10.67 -10.48
C LEU A 198 -9.17 -9.81 -11.03
N GLY A 199 -10.16 -9.44 -10.22
CA GLY A 199 -11.24 -8.55 -10.63
C GLY A 199 -10.73 -7.19 -11.10
N ALA A 200 -9.73 -6.62 -10.42
CA ALA A 200 -9.11 -5.37 -10.80
C ALA A 200 -8.37 -5.49 -12.15
N ALA A 201 -7.64 -6.59 -12.38
CA ALA A 201 -6.98 -6.87 -13.65
C ALA A 201 -8.01 -7.05 -14.78
N LEU A 202 -9.07 -7.85 -14.57
CA LEU A 202 -10.16 -8.06 -15.53
C LEU A 202 -10.85 -6.75 -15.92
N ARG A 203 -11.06 -5.83 -14.96
CA ARG A 203 -11.60 -4.50 -15.25
C ARG A 203 -10.70 -3.70 -16.17
N THR A 204 -9.38 -3.72 -15.95
CA THR A 204 -8.39 -3.07 -16.85
C THR A 204 -8.41 -3.69 -18.25
N LEU A 205 -8.65 -5.00 -18.34
CA LEU A 205 -8.78 -5.75 -19.60
C LEU A 205 -10.13 -5.53 -20.32
N GLY A 206 -10.99 -4.64 -19.82
CA GLY A 206 -12.31 -4.40 -20.41
C GLY A 206 -13.31 -5.55 -20.22
N ARG A 207 -13.13 -6.37 -19.17
CA ARG A 207 -13.98 -7.52 -18.83
C ARG A 207 -14.74 -7.29 -17.51
N PRO A 208 -15.65 -6.29 -17.45
CA PRO A 208 -16.29 -5.87 -16.21
C PRO A 208 -17.19 -6.94 -15.58
N ASP A 209 -17.88 -7.75 -16.39
CA ASP A 209 -18.80 -8.77 -15.85
C ASP A 209 -18.03 -9.87 -15.11
N GLN A 210 -16.93 -10.35 -15.69
CA GLN A 210 -16.01 -11.29 -15.02
C GLN A 210 -15.39 -10.66 -13.76
N ALA A 211 -15.09 -9.36 -13.78
CA ALA A 211 -14.60 -8.67 -12.59
C ALA A 211 -15.64 -8.65 -11.46
N VAL A 212 -16.92 -8.44 -11.79
CA VAL A 212 -18.03 -8.50 -10.81
C VAL A 212 -18.17 -9.90 -10.21
N GLU A 213 -18.02 -10.96 -11.00
CA GLU A 213 -18.01 -12.34 -10.49
C GLU A 213 -16.92 -12.56 -9.44
N GLU A 214 -15.70 -12.10 -9.71
CA GLU A 214 -14.58 -12.22 -8.75
C GLU A 214 -14.81 -11.38 -7.48
N TYR A 215 -15.35 -10.16 -7.60
CA TYR A 215 -15.72 -9.37 -6.42
C TYR A 215 -16.87 -10.02 -5.64
N ASN A 216 -17.83 -10.68 -6.29
CA ASN A 216 -18.88 -11.44 -5.61
C ASN A 216 -18.26 -12.60 -4.82
N ARG A 217 -17.31 -13.34 -5.40
CA ARG A 217 -16.60 -14.43 -4.72
C ARG A 217 -15.85 -13.91 -3.50
N ALA A 218 -15.12 -12.81 -3.63
CA ALA A 218 -14.42 -12.16 -2.52
C ALA A 218 -15.39 -11.80 -1.37
N LEU A 219 -16.50 -11.14 -1.70
CA LEU A 219 -17.52 -10.71 -0.74
C LEU A 219 -18.35 -11.86 -0.15
N THR A 220 -18.34 -13.04 -0.77
CA THR A 220 -18.96 -14.25 -0.22
C THR A 220 -18.11 -14.82 0.92
N ILE A 221 -16.79 -14.66 0.85
CA ILE A 221 -15.85 -15.12 1.88
C ILE A 221 -15.70 -14.08 2.97
N ASP A 222 -15.50 -12.81 2.59
CA ASP A 222 -15.39 -11.67 3.49
C ASP A 222 -16.37 -10.57 3.07
N ALA A 223 -17.53 -10.56 3.73
CA ALA A 223 -18.58 -9.58 3.47
C ALA A 223 -18.16 -8.13 3.81
N GLY A 224 -17.15 -7.95 4.67
CA GLY A 224 -16.61 -6.66 5.07
C GLY A 224 -15.48 -6.15 4.16
N PHE A 225 -15.17 -6.87 3.07
CA PHE A 225 -14.05 -6.53 2.21
C PHE A 225 -14.32 -5.28 1.35
N ALA A 226 -14.06 -4.11 1.94
CA ALA A 226 -14.40 -2.78 1.42
C ALA A 226 -13.96 -2.56 -0.03
N TRP A 227 -12.74 -3.01 -0.38
CA TRP A 227 -12.15 -2.80 -1.70
C TRP A 227 -12.94 -3.50 -2.81
N ALA A 228 -13.40 -4.73 -2.59
CA ALA A 228 -14.23 -5.43 -3.56
C ALA A 228 -15.63 -4.82 -3.66
N ALA A 229 -16.24 -4.46 -2.53
CA ALA A 229 -17.54 -3.78 -2.52
C ALA A 229 -17.49 -2.49 -3.34
N TYR A 230 -16.53 -1.61 -3.03
CA TYR A 230 -16.34 -0.34 -3.75
C TYR A 230 -16.10 -0.55 -5.25
N ASN A 231 -15.19 -1.45 -5.65
CA ASN A 231 -14.90 -1.67 -7.08
C ASN A 231 -16.07 -2.33 -7.83
N ARG A 232 -16.85 -3.19 -7.19
CA ARG A 232 -18.11 -3.72 -7.76
C ARG A 232 -19.13 -2.60 -7.94
N GLY A 233 -19.26 -1.72 -6.95
CA GLY A 233 -20.12 -0.53 -7.00
C GLY A 233 -19.76 0.41 -8.15
N LEU A 234 -18.46 0.64 -8.39
CA LEU A 234 -17.99 1.42 -9.54
C LEU A 234 -18.43 0.83 -10.89
N ILE A 235 -18.35 -0.49 -11.06
CA ILE A 235 -18.77 -1.16 -12.29
C ILE A 235 -20.29 -1.02 -12.47
N ARG A 236 -21.07 -1.34 -11.43
CA ARG A 236 -22.53 -1.23 -11.44
C ARG A 236 -23.01 0.20 -11.71
N GLY A 237 -22.35 1.20 -11.11
CA GLY A 237 -22.64 2.61 -11.34
C GLY A 237 -22.39 3.03 -12.80
N ARG A 238 -21.33 2.54 -13.45
CA ARG A 238 -21.07 2.77 -14.88
C ARG A 238 -22.11 2.09 -15.78
N GLN A 239 -22.63 0.93 -15.36
CA GLN A 239 -23.72 0.23 -16.02
C GLN A 239 -25.12 0.85 -15.76
N GLY A 240 -25.19 1.95 -14.98
CA GLY A 240 -26.46 2.61 -14.64
C GLY A 240 -27.25 1.93 -13.52
N GLN A 241 -26.73 0.88 -12.91
CA GLN A 241 -27.33 0.15 -11.80
C GLN A 241 -27.09 0.90 -10.47
N TYR A 242 -27.57 2.15 -10.39
CA TYR A 242 -27.24 3.07 -9.31
C TYR A 242 -27.70 2.59 -7.93
N ALA A 243 -28.83 1.88 -7.83
CA ALA A 243 -29.31 1.36 -6.54
C ALA A 243 -28.36 0.29 -5.97
N ALA A 244 -27.98 -0.69 -6.80
CA ALA A 244 -27.01 -1.72 -6.42
C ALA A 244 -25.61 -1.13 -6.16
N ALA A 245 -25.21 -0.09 -6.90
CA ALA A 245 -23.97 0.63 -6.63
C ALA A 245 -23.98 1.34 -5.26
N ILE A 246 -25.10 1.95 -4.88
CA ILE A 246 -25.26 2.59 -3.56
C ILE A 246 -25.10 1.56 -2.44
N GLU A 247 -25.74 0.39 -2.54
CA GLU A 247 -25.59 -0.69 -1.56
C GLU A 247 -24.12 -1.16 -1.41
N ASP A 248 -23.40 -1.21 -2.52
CA ASP A 248 -21.99 -1.56 -2.52
C ASP A 248 -21.11 -0.48 -1.88
N PHE A 249 -21.41 0.79 -2.13
CA PHE A 249 -20.72 1.90 -1.47
C PHE A 249 -21.07 2.01 0.02
N ASP A 250 -22.30 1.67 0.42
CA ASP A 250 -22.71 1.58 1.82
C ASP A 250 -21.82 0.57 2.56
N LYS A 251 -21.65 -0.64 2.01
CA LYS A 251 -20.76 -1.67 2.59
C LYS A 251 -19.30 -1.21 2.69
N ALA A 252 -18.79 -0.52 1.67
CA ALA A 252 -17.44 0.03 1.71
C ALA A 252 -17.28 1.08 2.83
N LEU A 253 -18.32 1.89 3.07
CA LEU A 253 -18.34 2.93 4.11
C LEU A 253 -18.60 2.38 5.52
N GLU A 254 -19.27 1.24 5.64
CA GLU A 254 -19.37 0.49 6.90
C GLU A 254 -18.00 0.00 7.37
N ALA A 255 -17.15 -0.43 6.42
CA ALA A 255 -15.80 -0.90 6.69
C ALA A 255 -14.78 0.25 6.88
N ASP A 256 -14.89 1.33 6.10
CA ASP A 256 -14.08 2.54 6.25
C ASP A 256 -14.92 3.82 6.13
N ALA A 257 -15.28 4.37 7.30
CA ALA A 257 -16.05 5.61 7.40
C ALA A 257 -15.31 6.87 6.92
N ASN A 258 -14.01 6.78 6.64
CA ASN A 258 -13.21 7.89 6.10
C ASN A 258 -12.90 7.71 4.60
N TYR A 259 -13.59 6.81 3.90
CA TYR A 259 -13.35 6.57 2.49
C TYR A 259 -13.98 7.67 1.60
N ALA A 260 -13.22 8.75 1.36
CA ALA A 260 -13.68 9.92 0.59
C ALA A 260 -14.23 9.57 -0.80
N TRP A 261 -13.61 8.62 -1.50
CA TRP A 261 -14.02 8.19 -2.84
C TRP A 261 -15.38 7.47 -2.81
N ALA A 262 -15.63 6.60 -1.82
CA ALA A 262 -16.92 5.92 -1.69
C ALA A 262 -18.06 6.93 -1.44
N TYR A 263 -17.85 7.95 -0.59
CA TYR A 263 -18.82 9.04 -0.45
C TYR A 263 -19.04 9.80 -1.76
N TYR A 264 -17.97 10.12 -2.49
CA TYR A 264 -18.08 10.81 -3.76
C TYR A 264 -18.89 10.01 -4.80
N ASP A 265 -18.58 8.73 -5.00
CA ASP A 265 -19.26 7.91 -6.01
C ASP A 265 -20.69 7.55 -5.61
N ARG A 266 -20.96 7.36 -4.30
CA ARG A 266 -22.33 7.21 -3.79
C ARG A 266 -23.15 8.49 -3.95
N GLY A 267 -22.55 9.65 -3.67
CA GLY A 267 -23.14 10.96 -3.94
C GLY A 267 -23.47 11.17 -5.43
N PHE A 268 -22.59 10.73 -6.33
CA PHE A 268 -22.83 10.74 -7.76
C PHE A 268 -23.98 9.81 -8.17
N ALA A 269 -24.05 8.60 -7.61
CA ALA A 269 -25.16 7.69 -7.83
C ALA A 269 -26.50 8.27 -7.34
N TYR A 270 -26.53 8.91 -6.16
CA TYR A 270 -27.70 9.65 -5.68
C TYR A 270 -28.10 10.79 -6.62
N LEU A 271 -27.12 11.55 -7.14
CA LEU A 271 -27.38 12.63 -8.10
C LEU A 271 -28.02 12.10 -9.38
N LYS A 272 -27.56 10.95 -9.90
CA LYS A 272 -28.16 10.29 -11.07
C LYS A 272 -29.59 9.82 -10.83
N GLN A 273 -29.92 9.44 -9.59
CA GLN A 273 -31.29 9.17 -9.16
C GLN A 273 -32.10 10.42 -8.79
N LYS A 274 -31.56 11.63 -8.98
CA LYS A 274 -32.16 12.92 -8.56
C LYS A 274 -32.43 13.03 -7.05
N ARG A 275 -31.76 12.21 -6.23
CA ARG A 275 -31.82 12.24 -4.76
C ARG A 275 -30.85 13.31 -4.23
N TYR A 276 -31.13 14.57 -4.57
CA TYR A 276 -30.18 15.68 -4.40
C TYR A 276 -29.75 15.92 -2.95
N THR A 277 -30.65 15.81 -1.97
CA THR A 277 -30.33 16.02 -0.55
C THR A 277 -29.29 15.01 -0.04
N LEU A 278 -29.42 13.74 -0.45
CA LEU A 278 -28.46 12.70 -0.09
C LEU A 278 -27.13 12.89 -0.81
N ALA A 279 -27.16 13.26 -2.09
CA ALA A 279 -25.96 13.62 -2.84
C ALA A 279 -25.19 14.78 -2.17
N ILE A 280 -25.90 15.83 -1.73
CA ILE A 280 -25.29 16.97 -1.00
C ILE A 280 -24.61 16.51 0.29
N ALA A 281 -25.26 15.62 1.06
CA ALA A 281 -24.70 15.09 2.31
C ALA A 281 -23.40 14.32 2.04
N ASP A 282 -23.41 13.42 1.06
CA ASP A 282 -22.26 12.61 0.68
C ASP A 282 -21.10 13.44 0.13
N PHE A 283 -21.37 14.38 -0.79
CA PHE A 283 -20.32 15.28 -1.27
C PHE A 283 -19.76 16.18 -0.17
N THR A 284 -20.56 16.52 0.84
CA THR A 284 -20.08 17.28 2.00
C THR A 284 -19.14 16.46 2.87
N LYS A 285 -19.44 15.17 3.09
CA LYS A 285 -18.52 14.25 3.78
C LYS A 285 -17.24 14.05 2.97
N ALA A 286 -17.34 13.78 1.67
CA ALA A 286 -16.18 13.65 0.79
C ALA A 286 -15.30 14.91 0.78
N ALA A 287 -15.90 16.11 0.74
CA ALA A 287 -15.17 17.38 0.79
C ALA A 287 -14.52 17.68 2.15
N ALA A 288 -15.07 17.16 3.25
CA ALA A 288 -14.44 17.27 4.56
C ALA A 288 -13.17 16.41 4.66
N ILE A 289 -13.18 15.23 4.05
CA ILE A 289 -12.03 14.30 4.03
C ILE A 289 -10.99 14.75 2.99
N ALA A 290 -11.43 15.16 1.79
CA ALA A 290 -10.57 15.57 0.68
C ALA A 290 -10.88 17.01 0.22
N PRO A 291 -10.45 18.04 0.97
CA PRO A 291 -10.83 19.44 0.70
C PRO A 291 -10.22 20.05 -0.57
N ALA A 292 -9.19 19.43 -1.13
CA ALA A 292 -8.50 19.84 -2.34
C ALA A 292 -8.94 19.04 -3.59
N PHE A 293 -10.07 18.33 -3.53
CA PHE A 293 -10.60 17.55 -4.66
C PHE A 293 -11.69 18.35 -5.41
N PRO A 294 -11.44 18.89 -6.61
CA PRO A 294 -12.40 19.76 -7.30
C PRO A 294 -13.75 19.10 -7.65
N PRO A 295 -13.80 17.82 -8.10
CA PRO A 295 -15.04 17.16 -8.49
C PRO A 295 -16.11 17.13 -7.39
N VAL A 296 -15.77 16.99 -6.10
CA VAL A 296 -16.79 16.98 -5.03
C VAL A 296 -17.56 18.30 -4.96
N PHE A 297 -16.88 19.44 -5.12
CA PHE A 297 -17.54 20.75 -5.11
C PHE A 297 -18.38 20.95 -6.38
N TYR A 298 -17.87 20.53 -7.54
CA TYR A 298 -18.62 20.64 -8.81
C TYR A 298 -19.94 19.85 -8.77
N TRP A 299 -19.91 18.60 -8.32
CA TRP A 299 -21.13 17.78 -8.26
C TRP A 299 -22.05 18.19 -7.10
N ARG A 300 -21.51 18.68 -5.98
CA ARG A 300 -22.33 19.26 -4.92
C ARG A 300 -23.03 20.54 -5.37
N ALA A 301 -22.37 21.40 -6.14
CA ALA A 301 -23.01 22.55 -6.77
C ALA A 301 -24.16 22.13 -7.70
N THR A 302 -23.94 21.08 -8.50
CA THR A 302 -24.98 20.51 -9.38
C THR A 302 -26.18 20.02 -8.58
N ALA A 303 -25.94 19.38 -7.42
CA ALA A 303 -27.02 18.96 -6.54
C ALA A 303 -27.73 20.15 -5.85
N TYR A 304 -26.99 21.20 -5.43
CA TYR A 304 -27.58 22.43 -4.91
C TYR A 304 -28.46 23.14 -5.93
N PHE A 305 -28.05 23.16 -7.19
CA PHE A 305 -28.87 23.66 -8.29
C PHE A 305 -30.19 22.87 -8.41
N GLY A 306 -30.12 21.54 -8.29
CA GLY A 306 -31.30 20.66 -8.32
C GLY A 306 -32.32 20.92 -7.20
N VAL A 307 -31.90 21.42 -6.04
CA VAL A 307 -32.79 21.82 -4.92
C VAL A 307 -33.06 23.32 -4.86
N GLY A 308 -32.66 24.09 -5.87
CA GLY A 308 -32.88 25.54 -5.93
C GLY A 308 -32.00 26.39 -5.02
N GLN A 309 -30.96 25.82 -4.39
CA GLN A 309 -30.02 26.55 -3.52
C GLN A 309 -28.96 27.27 -4.37
N LYS A 310 -29.38 28.35 -5.04
CA LYS A 310 -28.56 29.08 -6.03
C LYS A 310 -27.23 29.61 -5.47
N GLU A 311 -27.25 30.19 -4.28
CA GLU A 311 -26.02 30.78 -3.72
C GLU A 311 -24.98 29.72 -3.35
N ARG A 312 -25.40 28.64 -2.69
CA ARG A 312 -24.49 27.52 -2.37
C ARG A 312 -23.95 26.84 -3.62
N CYS A 313 -24.77 26.73 -4.68
CA CYS A 313 -24.32 26.29 -5.99
C CYS A 313 -23.19 27.19 -6.53
N ARG A 314 -23.38 28.51 -6.49
CA ARG A 314 -22.38 29.48 -6.97
C ARG A 314 -21.08 29.40 -6.15
N GLU A 315 -21.17 29.32 -4.83
CA GLU A 315 -20.03 29.18 -3.93
C GLU A 315 -19.19 27.93 -4.25
N ASP A 316 -19.85 26.79 -4.41
CA ASP A 316 -19.18 25.53 -4.74
C ASP A 316 -18.58 25.54 -6.15
N MET A 317 -19.25 26.17 -7.13
CA MET A 317 -18.67 26.36 -8.48
C MET A 317 -17.42 27.24 -8.43
N GLN A 318 -17.43 28.32 -7.65
CA GLN A 318 -16.24 29.16 -7.46
C GLN A 318 -15.11 28.38 -6.79
N LYS A 319 -15.42 27.57 -5.77
CA LYS A 319 -14.43 26.74 -5.09
C LYS A 319 -13.85 25.68 -6.04
N ALA A 320 -14.69 24.97 -6.79
CA ALA A 320 -14.25 24.00 -7.80
C ALA A 320 -13.36 24.65 -8.86
N ALA A 321 -13.71 25.84 -9.35
CA ALA A 321 -12.92 26.59 -10.33
C ALA A 321 -11.55 27.02 -9.76
N ARG A 322 -11.50 27.53 -8.52
CA ARG A 322 -10.24 27.87 -7.82
C ARG A 322 -9.33 26.66 -7.64
N LEU A 323 -9.91 25.47 -7.45
CA LEU A 323 -9.16 24.21 -7.37
C LEU A 323 -8.81 23.62 -8.75
N GLY A 324 -9.13 24.32 -9.84
CA GLY A 324 -8.72 23.95 -11.20
C GLY A 324 -9.75 23.17 -12.02
N SER A 325 -11.04 23.15 -11.65
CA SER A 325 -12.09 22.53 -12.47
C SER A 325 -12.43 23.40 -13.69
N PRO A 326 -12.13 22.95 -14.93
CA PRO A 326 -12.45 23.73 -16.14
C PRO A 326 -13.96 23.85 -16.36
N ALA A 327 -14.70 22.79 -16.04
CA ALA A 327 -16.16 22.77 -16.17
C ALA A 327 -16.84 23.80 -15.26
N ALA A 328 -16.35 23.96 -14.03
CA ALA A 328 -16.85 24.98 -13.11
C ALA A 328 -16.52 26.40 -13.59
N GLY A 329 -15.29 26.59 -14.11
CA GLY A 329 -14.87 27.86 -14.69
C GLY A 329 -15.75 28.28 -15.88
N LYS A 330 -16.02 27.35 -16.80
CA LYS A 330 -16.95 27.57 -17.92
C LYS A 330 -18.36 27.90 -17.43
N TRP A 331 -18.89 27.12 -16.49
CA TRP A 331 -20.23 27.34 -15.93
C TRP A 331 -20.42 28.75 -15.36
N LEU A 332 -19.38 29.29 -14.68
CA LEU A 332 -19.38 30.64 -14.11
C LEU A 332 -19.27 31.73 -15.19
N ALA A 333 -18.51 31.49 -16.26
CA ALA A 333 -18.36 32.44 -17.36
C ALA A 333 -19.67 32.61 -18.13
N ASP A 334 -20.37 31.51 -18.42
CA ASP A 334 -21.64 31.49 -19.16
C ASP A 334 -22.81 32.16 -18.39
N ARG A 335 -22.64 32.45 -17.10
CA ARG A 335 -23.67 32.98 -16.20
C ARG A 335 -23.23 34.27 -15.49
N ARG A 336 -22.25 34.99 -16.06
CA ARG A 336 -21.97 36.37 -15.63
C ARG A 336 -23.17 37.25 -16.00
N PRO A 337 -23.59 38.14 -15.09
CA PRO A 337 -24.69 39.07 -15.35
C PRO A 337 -24.38 40.02 -16.52
#